data_AF-A0A7S3KTI7-F1
#
_entry.id   AF-A0A7S3KTI7-F1
#
_cell.length_a   1.000
_cell.length_b   1.000
_cell.length_c   1.000
_cell.angle_alpha   90.00
_cell.angle_beta   90.00
_cell.angle_gamma   90.00
#
_symmetry.space_group_name_H-M   'P 1'
#
loop_
_entity.id
_entity.type
_entity.pdbx_description
1 polymer ?
#
loop_
_entity_poly.entity_id
_entity_poly.type
_entity_poly.pdbx_seq_one_letter_code
_entity_poly.pdbx_strand_id
1 'polypeptide(L)'
;KLMDFLRKYLKQFARTSIGVIDFINYFKSYISEIYTPQEAEDILTQIDFEAWIYSPGFPPVILDFETKGYNEAIKLAQDFIDASVDTSKALKIYSNFTVNLKGIFISHLIDNLDHIDSSKADYIDKTLHISNEINGEIIYRWLQLAIRTGQLSSPYTLA
;
A
#
# COMPACT_ATOMS: atom_id res chain seq x y z
N LYS A 1 -22.61 -9.70 7.50
CA LYS A 1 -22.08 -10.14 8.81
C LYS A 1 -21.11 -9.10 9.38
N LEU A 2 -19.95 -8.81 8.74
CA LEU A 2 -19.03 -7.77 9.25
C LEU A 2 -19.66 -6.37 9.41
N MET A 3 -20.41 -5.89 8.42
CA MET A 3 -21.09 -4.60 8.52
C MET A 3 -22.17 -4.57 9.63
N ASP A 4 -22.75 -5.71 9.96
CA ASP A 4 -23.72 -5.82 11.05
C ASP A 4 -23.01 -5.75 12.41
N PHE A 5 -21.91 -6.52 12.57
CA PHE A 5 -21.01 -6.40 13.73
C PHE A 5 -20.61 -4.95 13.99
N LEU A 6 -20.09 -4.24 12.97
CA LEU A 6 -19.63 -2.86 13.11
C LEU A 6 -20.76 -1.94 13.58
N ARG A 7 -21.98 -2.08 13.05
CA ARG A 7 -23.14 -1.29 13.49
C ARG A 7 -23.51 -1.58 14.93
N LYS A 8 -23.59 -2.86 15.32
CA LYS A 8 -23.92 -3.26 16.69
C LYS A 8 -22.84 -2.80 17.68
N TYR A 9 -21.57 -2.96 17.33
CA TYR A 9 -20.41 -2.52 18.12
C TYR A 9 -20.42 -1.00 18.35
N LEU A 10 -20.57 -0.21 17.28
CA LEU A 10 -20.63 1.26 17.38
C LEU A 10 -21.82 1.74 18.21
N LYS A 11 -22.97 1.04 18.11
CA LYS A 11 -24.15 1.35 18.92
C LYS A 11 -23.95 0.98 20.39
N GLN A 12 -23.32 -0.16 20.67
CA GLN A 12 -23.05 -0.65 22.03
C GLN A 12 -22.14 0.30 22.80
N PHE A 13 -21.08 0.79 22.16
CA PHE A 13 -20.05 1.62 22.79
C PHE A 13 -20.17 3.09 22.37
N ALA A 14 -21.36 3.53 21.98
CA ALA A 14 -21.60 4.91 21.60
C ALA A 14 -21.33 5.84 22.80
N ARG A 15 -20.46 6.85 22.58
CA ARG A 15 -20.09 7.87 23.59
C ARG A 15 -19.36 7.30 24.82
N THR A 16 -18.70 6.15 24.68
CA THR A 16 -17.83 5.57 25.70
C THR A 16 -16.39 5.43 25.18
N SER A 17 -15.45 5.23 26.11
CA SER A 17 -14.09 4.81 25.79
C SER A 17 -13.93 3.35 26.22
N ILE A 18 -13.31 2.53 25.38
CA ILE A 18 -13.13 1.10 25.63
C ILE A 18 -11.70 0.66 25.33
N GLY A 19 -11.27 -0.39 26.02
CA GLY A 19 -9.98 -1.03 25.79
C GLY A 19 -10.08 -2.18 24.78
N VAL A 20 -8.92 -2.74 24.44
CA VAL A 20 -8.80 -3.89 23.54
C VAL A 20 -9.53 -5.12 24.09
N ILE A 21 -9.50 -5.34 25.40
CA ILE A 21 -10.18 -6.46 26.06
C ILE A 21 -11.71 -6.35 25.88
N ASP A 22 -12.28 -5.15 25.98
CA ASP A 22 -13.70 -4.92 25.75
C ASP A 22 -14.11 -5.26 24.30
N PHE A 23 -13.26 -4.87 23.34
CA PHE A 23 -13.44 -5.23 21.93
C PHE A 23 -13.42 -6.74 21.71
N ILE A 24 -12.41 -7.46 22.24
CA ILE A 24 -12.30 -8.92 22.09
C ILE A 24 -13.52 -9.61 22.70
N ASN A 25 -13.93 -9.19 23.91
CA ASN A 25 -15.08 -9.78 24.60
C ASN A 25 -16.37 -9.55 23.81
N TYR A 26 -16.56 -8.35 23.27
CA TYR A 26 -17.72 -8.06 22.44
C TYR A 26 -17.70 -8.83 21.12
N PHE A 27 -16.54 -8.95 20.47
CA PHE A 27 -16.37 -9.74 19.25
C PHE A 27 -16.71 -11.22 19.49
N LYS A 28 -16.16 -11.82 20.55
CA LYS A 28 -16.49 -13.20 20.95
C LYS A 28 -17.99 -13.38 21.20
N SER A 29 -18.59 -12.45 21.93
CA SER A 29 -20.03 -12.45 22.21
C SER A 29 -20.86 -12.37 20.93
N TYR A 30 -20.47 -11.50 19.99
CA TYR A 30 -21.15 -11.37 18.71
C TYR A 30 -21.03 -12.65 17.87
N ILE A 31 -19.85 -13.26 17.77
CA ILE A 31 -19.65 -14.52 17.05
C ILE A 31 -20.53 -15.62 17.64
N SER A 32 -20.57 -15.76 18.97
CA SER A 32 -21.45 -16.72 19.65
C SER A 32 -22.95 -16.43 19.49
N GLU A 33 -23.35 -15.18 19.21
CA GLU A 33 -24.75 -14.82 18.93
C GLU A 33 -25.19 -15.27 17.53
N ILE A 34 -24.28 -15.21 16.55
CA ILE A 34 -24.64 -15.38 15.12
C ILE A 34 -24.29 -16.77 14.54
N TYR A 35 -23.58 -17.60 15.28
CA TYR A 35 -23.17 -18.95 14.91
C TYR A 35 -23.63 -19.99 15.94
N THR A 36 -23.70 -21.26 15.56
CA THR A 36 -23.92 -22.34 16.54
C THR A 36 -22.72 -22.43 17.49
N PRO A 37 -22.88 -23.02 18.69
CA PRO A 37 -21.77 -23.13 19.65
C PRO A 37 -20.50 -23.77 19.05
N GLN A 38 -20.65 -24.83 18.25
CA GLN A 38 -19.52 -25.48 17.59
C GLN A 38 -18.85 -24.58 16.55
N GLU A 39 -19.61 -23.95 15.65
CA GLU A 39 -19.06 -23.05 14.64
C GLU A 39 -18.39 -21.81 15.25
N ALA A 40 -18.97 -21.28 16.33
CA ALA A 40 -18.40 -20.16 17.07
C ALA A 40 -17.05 -20.54 17.69
N GLU A 41 -16.95 -21.71 18.31
CA GLU A 41 -15.69 -22.25 18.84
C GLU A 41 -14.66 -22.47 17.73
N ASP A 42 -15.06 -23.08 16.61
CA ASP A 42 -14.18 -23.33 15.46
C ASP A 42 -13.61 -22.02 14.88
N ILE A 43 -14.42 -20.96 14.79
CA ILE A 43 -13.96 -19.64 14.31
C ILE A 43 -13.03 -18.99 15.33
N LEU A 44 -13.41 -18.96 16.61
CA LEU A 44 -12.67 -18.23 17.64
C LEU A 44 -11.32 -18.89 17.96
N THR A 45 -11.23 -20.21 17.85
CA THR A 45 -9.98 -20.96 18.06
C THR A 45 -8.96 -20.76 16.92
N GLN A 46 -9.41 -20.43 15.71
CA GLN A 46 -8.54 -20.10 14.58
C GLN A 46 -7.89 -18.71 14.71
N ILE A 47 -8.42 -17.83 15.57
CA ILE A 47 -7.94 -16.45 15.70
C ILE A 47 -6.93 -16.38 16.86
N ASP A 48 -5.66 -16.23 16.52
CA ASP A 48 -4.60 -15.96 17.49
C ASP A 48 -4.60 -14.47 17.91
N PHE A 49 -5.47 -14.12 18.87
CA PHE A 49 -5.58 -12.76 19.38
C PHE A 49 -4.27 -12.24 19.98
N GLU A 50 -3.44 -13.11 20.56
CA GLU A 50 -2.16 -12.71 21.14
C GLU A 50 -1.17 -12.29 20.05
N ALA A 51 -1.05 -13.10 18.99
CA ALA A 51 -0.23 -12.77 17.83
C ALA A 51 -0.72 -11.50 17.12
N TRP A 52 -2.03 -11.32 16.98
CA TRP A 52 -2.59 -10.15 16.30
C TRP A 52 -2.42 -8.84 17.07
N ILE A 53 -2.42 -8.88 18.40
CA ILE A 53 -2.54 -7.66 19.23
C ILE A 53 -1.23 -7.30 19.92
N TYR A 54 -0.49 -8.30 20.40
CA TYR A 54 0.65 -8.06 21.30
C TYR A 54 2.00 -8.46 20.69
N SER A 55 2.01 -9.24 19.60
CA SER A 55 3.26 -9.61 18.96
C SER A 55 3.78 -8.50 18.03
N PRO A 56 5.09 -8.24 18.02
CA PRO A 56 5.70 -7.28 17.10
C PRO A 56 5.84 -7.85 15.68
N GLY A 57 5.92 -6.97 14.69
CA GLY A 57 6.18 -7.34 13.29
C GLY A 57 4.92 -7.37 12.42
N PHE A 58 4.95 -8.20 11.37
CA PHE A 58 3.82 -8.39 10.47
C PHE A 58 2.72 -9.25 11.11
N PRO A 59 1.45 -9.07 10.72
CA PRO A 59 0.37 -9.92 11.21
C PRO A 59 0.60 -11.40 10.87
N PRO A 60 0.06 -12.33 11.68
CA PRO A 60 0.32 -13.77 11.53
C PRO A 60 -0.26 -14.36 10.24
N VAL A 61 -1.23 -13.67 9.62
CA VAL A 61 -1.84 -14.07 8.35
C VAL A 61 -1.56 -12.99 7.31
N ILE A 62 -0.82 -13.35 6.27
CA ILE A 62 -0.57 -12.50 5.10
C ILE A 62 -1.70 -12.74 4.10
N LEU A 63 -2.44 -11.67 3.80
CA LEU A 63 -3.50 -11.69 2.80
C LEU A 63 -2.95 -11.21 1.46
N ASP A 64 -3.45 -11.81 0.38
CA ASP A 64 -3.17 -11.36 -0.97
C ASP A 64 -4.15 -10.25 -1.37
N PHE A 65 -3.61 -9.08 -1.67
CA PHE A 65 -4.34 -7.90 -2.16
C PHE A 65 -3.90 -7.49 -3.56
N GLU A 66 -3.26 -8.38 -4.31
CA GLU A 66 -2.85 -8.09 -5.67
C GLU A 66 -4.06 -7.74 -6.54
N THR A 67 -3.85 -6.72 -7.38
CA THR A 67 -4.82 -6.31 -8.38
C THR A 67 -4.15 -6.25 -9.74
N LYS A 68 -4.94 -6.34 -10.80
CA LYS A 68 -4.43 -6.16 -12.16
C LYS A 68 -3.66 -4.84 -12.32
N GLY A 69 -4.19 -3.75 -11.74
CA GLY A 69 -3.53 -2.43 -11.78
C GLY A 69 -2.21 -2.40 -11.01
N TYR A 70 -2.15 -3.06 -9.85
CA TYR A 70 -0.90 -3.24 -9.09
C TYR A 70 0.16 -3.96 -9.94
N ASN A 71 -0.21 -5.08 -10.56
CA ASN A 71 0.70 -5.86 -11.41
C ASN A 71 1.13 -5.07 -12.67
N GLU A 72 0.25 -4.26 -13.26
CA GLU A 72 0.60 -3.37 -14.36
C GLU A 72 1.58 -2.27 -13.95
N ALA A 73 1.41 -1.68 -12.76
CA ALA A 73 2.31 -0.64 -12.24
C ALA A 73 3.70 -1.20 -11.92
N ILE A 74 3.77 -2.37 -11.30
CA ILE A 74 5.04 -3.08 -11.03
C ILE A 74 5.72 -3.45 -12.34
N LYS A 75 4.97 -4.03 -13.28
CA LYS A 75 5.53 -4.41 -14.58
C LYS A 75 6.13 -3.20 -15.30
N LEU A 76 5.43 -2.07 -15.31
CA LEU A 76 5.96 -0.86 -15.93
C LEU A 76 7.26 -0.40 -15.27
N ALA A 77 7.34 -0.45 -13.93
CA ALA A 77 8.57 -0.11 -13.21
C ALA A 77 9.72 -1.07 -13.55
N GLN A 78 9.43 -2.38 -13.63
CA GLN A 78 10.41 -3.39 -14.04
C GLN A 78 10.88 -3.18 -15.49
N ASP A 79 9.98 -2.85 -16.42
CA ASP A 79 10.33 -2.57 -17.81
C ASP A 79 11.32 -1.40 -17.93
N PHE A 80 11.22 -0.39 -17.04
CA PHE A 80 12.20 0.70 -16.95
C PHE A 80 13.53 0.24 -16.33
N ILE A 81 13.51 -0.64 -15.32
CA ILE A 81 14.72 -1.20 -14.71
C ILE A 81 15.52 -2.01 -15.73
N ASP A 82 14.83 -2.85 -16.51
CA ASP A 82 15.38 -3.77 -17.51
C ASP A 82 15.71 -3.08 -18.85
N ALA A 83 15.40 -1.79 -18.99
CA ALA A 83 15.53 -1.02 -20.23
C ALA A 83 14.82 -1.66 -21.44
N SER A 84 13.72 -2.38 -21.20
CA SER A 84 12.89 -3.05 -22.22
C SER A 84 11.69 -2.20 -22.66
N VAL A 85 11.64 -0.94 -22.19
CA VAL A 85 10.46 -0.08 -22.28
C VAL A 85 10.30 0.61 -23.65
N ASP A 86 9.09 0.54 -24.21
CA ASP A 86 8.63 1.43 -25.27
C ASP A 86 8.12 2.74 -24.64
N THR A 87 8.88 3.82 -24.81
CA THR A 87 8.62 5.14 -24.19
C THR A 87 7.24 5.69 -24.52
N SER A 88 6.76 5.52 -25.76
CA SER A 88 5.46 6.05 -26.18
C SER A 88 4.32 5.30 -25.52
N LYS A 89 4.48 3.98 -25.37
CA LYS A 89 3.51 3.13 -24.69
C LYS A 89 3.53 3.35 -23.18
N ALA A 90 4.72 3.48 -22.60
CA ALA A 90 4.93 3.73 -21.17
C ALA A 90 4.29 5.03 -20.70
N LEU A 91 4.48 6.13 -21.44
CA LEU A 91 3.84 7.40 -21.12
C LEU A 91 2.31 7.26 -21.10
N LYS A 92 1.73 6.62 -22.12
CA LYS A 92 0.28 6.41 -22.18
C LYS A 92 -0.25 5.56 -21.03
N ILE A 93 0.48 4.52 -20.63
CA ILE A 93 0.11 3.67 -19.49
C ILE A 93 0.18 4.49 -18.19
N TYR A 94 1.31 5.16 -17.95
CA TYR A 94 1.53 5.95 -16.74
C TYR A 94 0.54 7.13 -16.60
N SER A 95 0.20 7.82 -17.69
CA SER A 95 -0.81 8.89 -17.65
C SER A 95 -2.21 8.41 -17.28
N ASN A 96 -2.54 7.13 -17.56
CA ASN A 96 -3.82 6.53 -17.18
C ASN A 96 -3.83 6.00 -15.74
N PHE A 97 -2.68 5.96 -15.06
CA PHE A 97 -2.61 5.50 -13.68
C PHE A 97 -3.27 6.49 -12.72
N THR A 98 -4.00 5.94 -11.76
CA THR A 98 -4.46 6.70 -10.59
C THR A 98 -3.26 7.08 -9.72
N VAL A 99 -3.44 8.05 -8.83
CA VAL A 99 -2.39 8.49 -7.89
C VAL A 99 -1.77 7.30 -7.14
N ASN A 100 -2.61 6.36 -6.68
CA ASN A 100 -2.13 5.17 -5.96
C ASN A 100 -1.24 4.28 -6.84
N LEU A 101 -1.62 4.06 -8.11
CA LEU A 101 -0.84 3.26 -9.04
C LEU A 101 0.48 3.92 -9.42
N LYS A 102 0.51 5.25 -9.59
CA LYS A 102 1.75 6.02 -9.74
C LYS A 102 2.64 5.88 -8.50
N GLY A 103 2.04 5.94 -7.31
CA GLY A 103 2.75 5.72 -6.04
C GLY A 103 3.35 4.33 -5.93
N ILE A 104 2.64 3.29 -6.35
CA ILE A 104 3.14 1.91 -6.42
C ILE A 104 4.31 1.79 -7.39
N PHE A 105 4.18 2.37 -8.59
CA PHE A 105 5.26 2.43 -9.58
C PHE A 105 6.55 3.02 -8.99
N ILE A 106 6.46 4.20 -8.36
CA ILE A 106 7.64 4.85 -7.74
C ILE A 106 8.17 4.04 -6.55
N SER A 107 7.28 3.46 -5.74
CA SER A 107 7.70 2.63 -4.60
C SER A 107 8.48 1.41 -5.06
N HIS A 108 8.04 0.76 -6.14
CA HIS A 108 8.76 -0.36 -6.73
C HIS A 108 10.15 0.04 -7.25
N LEU A 109 10.30 1.26 -7.79
CA LEU A 109 11.61 1.79 -8.14
C LEU A 109 12.49 2.01 -6.89
N ILE A 110 11.93 2.54 -5.80
CA ILE A 110 12.64 2.75 -4.53
C ILE A 110 13.08 1.42 -3.90
N ASP A 111 12.26 0.37 -4.01
CA ASP A 111 12.60 -0.96 -3.50
C ASP A 111 13.74 -1.61 -4.31
N ASN A 112 13.94 -1.19 -5.57
CA ASN A 112 14.97 -1.70 -6.48
C ASN A 112 16.08 -0.67 -6.76
N LEU A 113 16.42 0.15 -5.76
CA LEU A 113 17.44 1.22 -5.89
C LEU A 113 18.79 0.73 -6.42
N ASP A 114 19.21 -0.50 -6.10
CA ASP A 114 20.48 -1.07 -6.56
C ASP A 114 20.57 -1.17 -8.10
N HIS A 115 19.44 -1.11 -8.80
CA HIS A 115 19.36 -1.20 -10.26
C HIS A 115 19.06 0.14 -10.95
N ILE A 116 18.92 1.22 -10.18
CA ILE A 116 18.59 2.56 -10.65
C ILE A 116 19.76 3.50 -10.37
N ASP A 117 20.47 3.87 -11.42
CA ASP A 117 21.46 4.94 -11.37
C ASP A 117 20.79 6.31 -11.67
N SER A 118 21.56 7.39 -11.48
CA SER A 118 21.11 8.75 -11.77
C SER A 118 20.69 8.96 -13.23
N SER A 119 21.32 8.25 -14.17
CA SER A 119 21.03 8.38 -15.61
C SER A 119 19.69 7.73 -15.98
N LYS A 120 19.37 6.58 -15.38
CA LYS A 120 18.07 5.92 -15.51
C LYS A 120 16.96 6.73 -14.86
N ALA A 121 17.23 7.30 -13.69
CA ALA A 121 16.26 8.15 -13.02
C ALA A 121 15.97 9.44 -13.83
N ASP A 122 16.99 10.06 -14.44
CA ASP A 122 16.84 11.15 -15.43
C ASP A 122 16.03 10.71 -16.66
N TYR A 123 16.28 9.50 -17.16
CA TYR A 123 15.55 8.95 -18.31
C TYR A 123 14.07 8.73 -18.00
N ILE A 124 13.76 8.19 -16.82
CA ILE A 124 12.38 7.98 -16.36
C ILE A 124 11.67 9.33 -16.24
N ASP A 125 12.30 10.33 -15.61
CA ASP A 125 11.67 11.65 -15.45
C ASP A 125 11.41 12.35 -16.79
N LYS A 126 12.38 12.29 -17.72
CA LYS A 126 12.21 12.86 -19.05
C LYS A 126 11.11 12.16 -19.86
N THR A 127 10.92 10.86 -19.64
CA THR A 127 9.93 10.06 -20.37
C THR A 127 8.53 10.25 -19.81
N LEU A 128 8.39 10.30 -18.48
CA LEU A 128 7.10 10.28 -17.78
C LEU A 128 6.67 11.63 -17.21
N HIS A 129 7.57 12.62 -17.21
CA HIS A 129 7.37 13.97 -16.67
C HIS A 129 6.90 13.98 -15.21
N ILE A 130 7.51 13.13 -14.37
CA ILE A 130 7.10 12.91 -12.98
C ILE A 130 7.35 14.18 -12.14
N SER A 131 8.45 14.88 -12.39
CA SER A 131 8.77 16.16 -11.74
C SER A 131 7.73 17.27 -12.00
N ASN A 132 6.90 17.14 -13.04
CA ASN A 132 5.85 18.11 -13.37
C ASN A 132 4.48 17.73 -12.77
N GLU A 133 4.38 16.62 -12.05
CA GLU A 133 3.15 16.25 -11.35
C GLU A 133 2.83 17.28 -10.27
N ILE A 134 1.54 17.59 -10.08
CA ILE A 134 1.08 18.54 -9.04
C ILE A 134 0.87 17.82 -7.70
N ASN A 135 0.69 16.50 -7.74
CA ASN A 135 0.37 15.71 -6.56
C ASN A 135 1.58 15.61 -5.62
N GLY A 136 1.46 16.18 -4.42
CA GLY A 136 2.54 16.23 -3.44
C GLY A 136 3.06 14.87 -2.99
N GLU A 137 2.23 13.81 -2.99
CA GLU A 137 2.70 12.46 -2.65
C GLU A 137 3.62 11.89 -3.72
N ILE A 138 3.25 12.08 -5.00
CA ILE A 138 4.04 11.60 -6.15
C ILE A 138 5.37 12.32 -6.20
N ILE A 139 5.36 13.65 -6.10
CA ILE A 139 6.57 14.46 -6.07
C ILE A 139 7.45 14.06 -4.88
N TYR A 140 6.87 13.91 -3.69
CA TYR A 140 7.62 13.54 -2.49
C TYR A 140 8.34 12.19 -2.66
N ARG A 141 7.64 11.16 -3.14
CA ARG A 141 8.24 9.85 -3.40
C ARG A 141 9.30 9.92 -4.48
N TRP A 142 9.05 10.68 -5.55
CA TRP A 142 10.02 10.88 -6.62
C TRP A 142 11.30 11.57 -6.12
N LEU A 143 11.17 12.60 -5.28
CA LEU A 143 12.31 13.29 -4.68
C LEU A 143 13.13 12.37 -3.78
N GLN A 144 12.50 11.43 -3.06
CA GLN A 144 13.24 10.43 -2.29
C GLN A 144 14.11 9.56 -3.20
N LEU A 145 13.58 9.11 -4.34
CA LEU A 145 14.33 8.34 -5.33
C LEU A 145 15.48 9.18 -5.90
N ALA A 146 15.20 10.42 -6.31
CA ALA A 146 16.20 11.32 -6.88
C ALA A 146 17.37 11.60 -5.92
N ILE A 147 17.07 11.83 -4.63
CA ILE A 147 18.10 12.04 -3.60
C ILE A 147 18.94 10.78 -3.40
N ARG A 148 18.32 9.59 -3.34
CA ARG A 148 19.03 8.33 -3.10
C ARG A 148 19.89 7.88 -4.29
N THR A 149 19.48 8.23 -5.51
CA THR A 149 20.21 7.94 -6.75
C THR A 149 21.27 9.00 -7.09
N GLY A 150 21.33 10.10 -6.33
CA GLY A 150 22.25 11.22 -6.59
C GLY A 150 21.84 12.09 -7.80
N GLN A 151 20.62 11.91 -8.31
CA GLN A 151 20.03 12.73 -9.36
C GLN A 151 19.58 14.08 -8.77
N LEU A 152 20.52 15.00 -8.58
CA LEU A 152 20.23 16.37 -8.14
C LEU A 152 19.85 17.32 -9.28
N SER A 153 19.64 16.81 -10.49
CA SER A 153 19.09 17.52 -11.67
C SER A 153 17.58 17.80 -11.50
N SER A 154 17.25 18.35 -10.35
CA SER A 154 15.95 18.95 -10.09
C SER A 154 15.89 20.31 -10.81
N PRO A 155 14.77 20.70 -11.44
CA PRO A 155 14.58 22.08 -11.93
C PRO A 155 14.66 23.13 -10.81
N TYR A 156 14.78 22.70 -9.54
CA TYR A 156 15.04 23.52 -8.37
C TYR A 156 16.53 23.74 -8.06
N THR A 157 17.46 23.48 -8.98
CA THR A 157 18.76 24.19 -8.94
C THR A 157 18.48 25.68 -9.01
N LEU A 158 18.55 26.32 -7.86
CA LEU A 158 18.38 27.76 -7.64
C LEU A 158 19.05 28.55 -8.77
N ALA A 159 18.22 29.23 -9.56
CA ALA A 159 18.62 30.47 -10.21
C ALA A 159 18.88 31.53 -9.14
#